data_AF-A0A4R6TH25-F1
#
_entry.id   AF-A0A4R6TH25-F1
#
_cell.length_a   1.000
_cell.length_b   1.000
_cell.length_c   1.000
_cell.angle_alpha   90.00
_cell.angle_beta   90.00
_cell.angle_gamma   90.00
#
_symmetry.space_group_name_H-M   'P 1'
#
loop_
_entity.id
_entity.type
_entity.pdbx_description
1 polymer ?
#
loop_
_entity_poly.entity_id
_entity_poly.type
_entity_poly.pdbx_seq_one_letter_code
_entity_poly.pdbx_strand_id
1 'polypeptide(L)'
;MDSINWNNIAQQATSQTDNEFNQQLANLTNLKVSEVDALIKESKITNANAVKTLKLIDDATASNNEKAKALSNIENGIGFVISLVSKLV
;
A
#
# COMPACT_ATOMS: atom_id res chain seq x y z
N MET A 1 29.83 23.81 -11.57
CA MET A 1 28.67 23.48 -10.72
C MET A 1 28.08 22.22 -11.30
N ASP A 2 28.23 21.09 -10.61
CA ASP A 2 27.57 19.85 -11.03
C ASP A 2 26.06 20.08 -11.05
N SER A 3 25.42 19.74 -12.17
CA SER A 3 23.98 19.84 -12.30
C SER A 3 23.34 18.85 -11.33
N ILE A 4 22.57 19.37 -10.37
CA ILE A 4 21.79 18.54 -9.45
C ILE A 4 20.87 17.65 -10.29
N ASN A 5 21.05 16.33 -10.19
CA ASN A 5 20.21 15.37 -10.88
C ASN A 5 18.91 15.12 -10.09
N TRP A 6 17.93 15.99 -10.30
CA TRP A 6 16.62 15.94 -9.66
C TRP A 6 15.88 14.62 -9.88
N ASN A 7 16.08 13.96 -11.03
CA ASN A 7 15.46 12.68 -11.33
C ASN A 7 15.99 11.57 -10.43
N ASN A 8 17.30 11.55 -10.17
CA ASN A 8 17.92 10.59 -9.26
C ASN A 8 17.41 10.81 -7.81
N ILE A 9 17.35 12.07 -7.37
CA ILE A 9 16.83 12.41 -6.04
C ILE A 9 15.37 11.97 -5.89
N ALA A 10 14.54 12.21 -6.91
CA ALA A 10 13.14 11.78 -6.89
C ALA A 10 13.00 10.25 -6.81
N GLN A 11 13.79 9.50 -7.60
CA GLN A 11 13.80 8.04 -7.55
C GLN A 11 14.24 7.50 -6.18
N GLN A 12 15.25 8.12 -5.57
CA GLN A 12 15.70 7.77 -4.23
C GLN A 12 14.61 8.02 -3.19
N ALA A 13 13.93 9.16 -3.25
CA ALA A 13 12.84 9.49 -2.34
C ALA A 13 11.65 8.53 -2.49
N THR A 14 11.29 8.16 -3.73
CA THR A 14 10.27 7.13 -3.99
C THR A 14 10.67 5.79 -3.37
N SER A 15 11.91 5.34 -3.62
CA SER A 15 12.39 4.06 -3.08
C SER A 15 12.43 4.03 -1.56
N GLN A 16 12.85 5.14 -0.92
CA GLN A 16 12.82 5.28 0.54
C GLN A 16 11.40 5.22 1.09
N THR A 17 10.47 5.96 0.47
CA THR A 17 9.05 5.98 0.87
C THR A 17 8.43 4.58 0.77
N ASP A 18 8.73 3.86 -0.31
CA ASP A 18 8.22 2.50 -0.54
C ASP A 18 8.75 1.51 0.51
N ASN A 19 10.04 1.60 0.85
CA ASN A 19 10.65 0.78 1.89
C ASN A 19 10.06 1.07 3.27
N GLU A 20 9.88 2.34 3.62
CA GLU A 20 9.26 2.74 4.90
C GLU A 20 7.82 2.24 5.01
N PHE A 21 7.05 2.35 3.92
CA PHE A 21 5.68 1.84 3.86
C PHE A 21 5.63 0.33 4.13
N ASN A 22 6.47 -0.46 3.45
CA ASN A 22 6.48 -1.91 3.63
C ASN A 22 6.94 -2.32 5.04
N GLN A 23 7.90 -1.57 5.61
CA GLN A 23 8.34 -1.77 6.99
C GLN A 23 7.22 -1.51 8.00
N GLN A 24 6.43 -0.44 7.80
CA GLN A 24 5.30 -0.13 8.68
C GLN A 24 4.19 -1.19 8.57
N LEU A 25 3.87 -1.62 7.36
CA LEU A 25 2.91 -2.71 7.15
C LEU A 25 3.34 -3.99 7.85
N ALA A 26 4.62 -4.37 7.71
CA ALA A 26 5.19 -5.53 8.40
C ALA A 26 5.02 -5.42 9.93
N ASN A 27 5.35 -4.26 10.50
CA ASN A 27 5.21 -4.00 11.93
C ASN A 27 3.75 -4.09 12.43
N LEU A 28 2.78 -3.72 11.60
CA LEU A 28 1.35 -3.73 11.96
C LEU A 28 0.68 -5.10 11.76
N THR A 29 1.20 -5.91 10.84
CA THR A 29 0.54 -7.16 10.39
C THR A 29 1.23 -8.43 10.88
N ASN A 30 2.31 -8.32 11.66
CA ASN A 30 3.23 -9.41 12.01
C ASN A 30 3.83 -10.14 10.79
N LEU A 31 3.67 -9.60 9.58
CA LEU A 31 4.29 -10.13 8.37
C LEU A 31 5.75 -9.70 8.30
N LYS A 32 6.59 -10.51 7.66
CA LYS A 32 7.93 -10.07 7.27
C LYS A 32 7.82 -9.06 6.13
N VAL A 33 8.76 -8.15 6.05
CA VAL A 33 8.85 -7.17 4.93
C VAL A 33 8.82 -7.88 3.57
N SER A 34 9.49 -9.04 3.43
CA SER A 34 9.46 -9.86 2.21
C SER A 34 8.06 -10.39 1.86
N GLU A 35 7.22 -10.66 2.86
CA GLU A 35 5.86 -11.13 2.67
C GLU A 35 4.93 -9.98 2.29
N VAL A 36 5.15 -8.79 2.85
CA VAL A 36 4.48 -7.55 2.43
C VAL A 36 4.85 -7.20 0.97
N ASP A 37 6.12 -7.28 0.62
CA ASP A 37 6.61 -7.09 -0.76
C ASP A 37 5.93 -8.05 -1.74
N ALA A 38 5.86 -9.33 -1.38
CA ALA A 38 5.18 -10.35 -2.18
C ALA A 38 3.69 -10.01 -2.33
N LEU A 39 3.03 -9.59 -1.25
CA LEU A 39 1.62 -9.24 -1.24
C LEU A 39 1.31 -8.02 -2.13
N ILE A 40 2.12 -6.97 -2.06
CA ILE A 40 1.99 -5.78 -2.93
C ILE A 40 2.18 -6.19 -4.40
N LYS A 41 3.19 -7.02 -4.70
CA LYS A 41 3.45 -7.53 -6.06
C LYS A 41 2.33 -8.43 -6.58
N GLU A 42 1.84 -9.37 -5.77
CA GLU A 42 0.75 -10.30 -6.11
C GLU A 42 -0.56 -9.55 -6.37
N SER A 43 -0.86 -8.55 -5.56
CA SER A 43 -2.04 -7.70 -5.73
C SER A 43 -1.92 -6.75 -6.93
N LYS A 44 -0.72 -6.53 -7.47
CA LYS A 44 -0.42 -5.55 -8.53
C LYS A 44 -0.89 -4.13 -8.17
N ILE A 45 -1.05 -3.85 -6.88
CA ILE A 45 -1.46 -2.52 -6.41
C ILE A 45 -0.25 -1.59 -6.38
N THR A 46 -0.47 -0.30 -6.64
CA THR A 46 0.55 0.72 -6.36
C THR A 46 0.54 1.09 -4.89
N ASN A 47 1.66 1.51 -4.32
CA ASN A 47 1.70 1.97 -2.92
C ASN A 47 0.72 3.12 -2.66
N ALA A 48 0.56 4.03 -3.62
CA ALA A 48 -0.44 5.10 -3.54
C ALA A 48 -1.88 4.57 -3.41
N ASN A 49 -2.24 3.53 -4.17
CA ASN A 49 -3.55 2.91 -4.08
C ASN A 49 -3.69 2.05 -2.81
N ALA A 50 -2.63 1.36 -2.36
CA ALA A 50 -2.62 0.63 -1.11
C ALA A 50 -2.90 1.56 0.09
N VAL A 51 -2.25 2.73 0.14
CA VAL A 51 -2.52 3.76 1.16
C VAL A 51 -3.96 4.26 1.10
N LYS A 52 -4.50 4.54 -0.09
CA LYS A 52 -5.92 4.94 -0.24
C LYS A 52 -6.86 3.85 0.27
N THR A 53 -6.59 2.59 -0.07
CA THR A 53 -7.35 1.43 0.39
C THR A 53 -7.33 1.32 1.92
N LEU A 54 -6.15 1.40 2.54
CA LEU A 54 -6.01 1.34 4.01
C LEU A 54 -6.76 2.48 4.70
N LYS A 55 -6.65 3.71 4.19
CA LYS A 55 -7.41 4.87 4.71
C LYS A 55 -8.92 4.66 4.66
N LEU A 56 -9.43 4.06 3.58
CA LEU A 56 -10.84 3.75 3.42
C LEU A 56 -11.33 2.68 4.41
N ILE A 57 -10.49 1.70 4.71
CA ILE A 57 -10.80 0.67 5.70
C ILE A 57 -10.85 1.27 7.11
N ASP A 58 -9.88 2.12 7.43
CA ASP A 58 -9.75 2.79 8.73
C ASP A 58 -10.82 3.86 9.00
N ASP A 59 -11.44 4.43 7.96
CA ASP A 59 -12.47 5.47 8.08
C ASP A 59 -13.70 4.97 8.86
N ALA A 60 -13.78 5.27 10.15
CA ALA A 60 -14.88 4.87 11.01
C ALA A 60 -16.21 5.59 10.69
N THR A 61 -16.20 6.64 9.86
CA THR A 61 -17.40 7.43 9.53
C THR A 61 -18.18 6.86 8.35
N ALA A 62 -17.53 6.10 7.47
CA ALA A 62 -18.15 5.44 6.33
C ALA A 62 -18.72 4.06 6.70
N SER A 63 -19.91 3.72 6.20
CA SER A 63 -20.45 2.36 6.33
C SER A 63 -19.66 1.34 5.50
N ASN A 64 -19.71 0.07 5.87
CA ASN A 64 -19.04 -1.00 5.11
C ASN A 64 -19.47 -1.06 3.64
N ASN A 65 -20.73 -0.73 3.35
CA ASN A 65 -21.23 -0.69 1.97
C ASN A 65 -20.64 0.47 1.18
N GLU A 66 -20.46 1.64 1.80
CA GLU A 66 -19.80 2.80 1.18
C GLU A 66 -18.31 2.52 0.96
N LYS A 67 -17.65 1.91 1.95
CA LYS A 67 -16.25 1.46 1.82
C LYS A 67 -16.08 0.50 0.65
N ALA A 68 -16.92 -0.53 0.54
CA ALA A 68 -16.85 -1.50 -0.54
C ALA A 68 -17.03 -0.85 -1.93
N LYS A 69 -17.97 0.09 -2.06
CA LYS A 69 -18.18 0.86 -3.31
C LYS A 69 -16.99 1.76 -3.65
N ALA A 70 -16.36 2.37 -2.65
CA ALA A 70 -15.19 3.19 -2.89
C ALA A 70 -13.96 2.33 -3.25
N LEU A 71 -13.79 1.18 -2.61
CA LEU A 71 -12.73 0.21 -2.91
C LEU A 71 -12.84 -0.37 -4.32
N SER A 72 -14.05 -0.57 -4.86
CA SER A 72 -14.23 -1.02 -6.25
C SER A 72 -13.75 -0.01 -7.29
N ASN A 73 -13.60 1.26 -6.90
CA ASN A 73 -13.07 2.32 -7.78
C ASN A 73 -11.55 2.50 -7.65
N ILE A 74 -10.91 1.78 -6.71
CA ILE A 74 -9.46 1.78 -6.57
C ILE A 74 -8.91 0.59 -7.34
N GLU A 75 -8.07 0.87 -8.33
CA GLU A 75 -7.40 -0.17 -9.11
C GLU A 75 -6.65 -1.13 -8.17
N ASN A 76 -6.98 -2.42 -8.28
CA ASN A 76 -6.47 -3.51 -7.45
C ASN A 76 -6.74 -3.40 -5.93
N GLY A 77 -7.58 -2.43 -5.51
CA GLY A 77 -7.89 -2.17 -4.11
C GLY A 77 -8.55 -3.36 -3.40
N ILE A 78 -9.59 -3.95 -4.01
CA ILE A 78 -10.28 -5.12 -3.44
C ILE A 78 -9.32 -6.32 -3.32
N GLY A 79 -8.53 -6.58 -4.37
CA GLY A 79 -7.56 -7.69 -4.39
C GLY A 79 -6.52 -7.56 -3.27
N PHE A 80 -6.04 -6.35 -3.02
CA PHE A 80 -5.13 -6.05 -1.91
C PHE A 80 -5.75 -6.31 -0.53
N VAL A 81 -7.03 -5.95 -0.32
CA VAL A 81 -7.70 -6.27 0.96
C VAL A 81 -7.83 -7.78 1.16
N ILE A 82 -8.22 -8.51 0.12
CA ILE A 82 -8.36 -9.97 0.19
C ILE A 82 -7.01 -10.63 0.51
N SER A 83 -5.93 -10.20 -0.17
CA SER A 83 -4.60 -10.76 0.08
C SER A 83 -4.10 -10.43 1.49
N LEU A 84 -4.37 -9.21 1.99
CA LEU A 84 -4.01 -8.79 3.34
C LEU A 84 -4.71 -9.62 4.40
N VAL A 85 -6.03 -9.79 4.30
CA VAL A 85 -6.80 -10.61 5.24
C VAL A 85 -6.35 -12.07 5.18
N SER A 86 -6.07 -12.62 3.99
CA SER A 86 -5.64 -14.02 3.83
C SER A 86 -4.29 -14.34 4.49
N LYS A 87 -3.50 -13.33 4.86
CA LYS A 87 -2.22 -13.49 5.58
C LYS A 87 -2.33 -13.28 7.09
N LEU A 88 -3.45 -12.72 7.55
CA LEU A 88 -3.70 -12.42 8.97
C LEU A 88 -4.50 -13.53 9.68
N VAL A 89 -5.13 -14.42 8.91
CA VAL A 89 -5.88 -15.60 9.38
C VAL A 89 -4.99 -16.83 9.37
#